data_AF-A0A8T3MVJ0-F1
#
_entry.id   AF-A0A8T3MVJ0-F1
#
_cell.length_a   1.000
_cell.length_b   1.000
_cell.length_c   1.000
_cell.angle_alpha   90.00
_cell.angle_beta   90.00
_cell.angle_gamma   90.00
#
_symmetry.space_group_name_H-M   'P 1'
#
loop_
_entity.id
_entity.type
_entity.pdbx_description
1 polymer ?
#
loop_
_entity_poly.entity_id
_entity_poly.type
_entity_poly.pdbx_seq_one_letter_code
_entity_poly.pdbx_strand_id
1 'polypeptide(L)' 'VEKGSGTPLREKIGRVTRDQVREIAAIKMADLNANDVESAAKQIEGTARSMGIEVIG' A
#
# COMPACT_ATOMS: atom_id res chain seq x y z
N VAL A 1 16.24 15.29 -19.64
CA VAL A 1 15.02 15.04 -18.83
C VAL A 1 14.49 13.69 -19.22
N GLU A 2 14.91 12.68 -18.47
CA GLU A 2 14.71 11.27 -18.77
C GLU A 2 13.28 10.82 -18.43
N LYS A 3 12.63 10.22 -19.43
CA LYS A 3 11.36 9.46 -19.39
C LYS A 3 10.39 9.82 -18.27
N GLY A 4 9.50 10.75 -18.57
CA GLY A 4 8.24 10.88 -17.85
C GLY A 4 7.39 9.61 -18.00
N SER A 5 7.03 9.03 -16.85
CA SER A 5 5.82 8.25 -16.62
C SER A 5 5.52 7.11 -17.63
N GLY A 6 6.28 6.01 -17.50
CA GLY A 6 5.78 4.70 -17.92
C GLY A 6 4.56 4.38 -17.06
N THR A 7 3.40 4.23 -17.69
CA THR A 7 2.07 4.23 -17.06
C THR A 7 2.00 3.30 -15.83
N PRO A 8 1.97 3.81 -14.58
CA PRO A 8 2.03 2.98 -13.37
C PRO A 8 0.77 2.13 -13.14
N LEU A 9 -0.29 2.35 -13.92
CA LEU A 9 -1.62 1.79 -13.69
C LEU A 9 -1.99 0.62 -14.61
N ARG A 10 -1.10 0.16 -15.49
CA ARG A 10 -1.47 -0.82 -16.54
C ARG A 10 -1.25 -2.29 -16.18
N GLU A 11 -0.41 -2.61 -15.21
CA GLU A 11 -0.20 -4.00 -14.78
C GLU A 11 -0.41 -4.12 -13.28
N LYS A 12 -1.31 -5.01 -12.85
CA LYS A 12 -1.46 -5.35 -11.44
C LYS A 12 -0.21 -6.11 -11.01
N ILE A 13 0.67 -5.47 -10.25
CA ILE A 13 2.01 -6.01 -9.92
C ILE A 13 1.98 -7.01 -8.75
N GLY A 14 0.79 -7.35 -8.24
CA GLY A 14 0.63 -8.35 -7.18
C GLY A 14 -0.69 -8.18 -6.45
N ARG A 15 -0.94 -9.07 -5.48
CA ARG A 15 -2.08 -8.99 -4.58
C ARG A 15 -1.64 -9.18 -3.14
N VAL A 16 -2.26 -8.46 -2.22
CA VAL A 16 -2.04 -8.59 -0.77
C VAL A 16 -3.38 -8.72 -0.06
N THR A 17 -3.45 -9.50 1.02
CA THR A 17 -4.69 -9.60 1.81
C THR A 17 -4.79 -8.45 2.81
N ARG A 18 -6.01 -8.15 3.26
CA ARG A 18 -6.21 -7.17 4.36
C ARG A 18 -5.43 -7.51 5.62
N ASP A 19 -5.28 -8.78 5.95
CA ASP A 19 -4.52 -9.21 7.13
C ASP A 19 -3.01 -8.95 6.95
N GLN A 20 -2.47 -9.19 5.76
CA GLN A 20 -1.08 -8.82 5.44
C GLN A 20 -0.87 -7.31 5.52
N VAL A 21 -1.84 -6.53 5.04
CA VAL A 21 -1.75 -5.06 5.14
C VAL A 21 -1.75 -4.60 6.60
N ARG A 22 -2.56 -5.21 7.47
CA ARG A 22 -2.55 -4.93 8.91
C ARG A 22 -1.24 -5.31 9.58
N GLU A 23 -0.67 -6.45 9.23
CA GLU A 23 0.63 -6.88 9.76
C GLU A 23 1.75 -5.92 9.35
N ILE A 24 1.80 -5.53 8.08
CA ILE A 24 2.74 -4.51 7.58
C ILE A 24 2.54 -3.18 8.30
N ALA A 25 1.29 -2.77 8.50
CA ALA A 25 0.95 -1.54 9.22
C ALA A 25 1.40 -1.58 10.69
N ALA A 26 1.24 -2.71 11.37
CA ALA A 26 1.68 -2.90 12.75
C ALA A 26 3.21 -2.84 12.88
N ILE A 27 3.94 -3.50 11.97
CA ILE A 27 5.41 -3.46 11.93
C ILE A 27 5.91 -2.03 11.65
N LYS A 28 5.24 -1.32 10.74
CA LYS A 28 5.65 0.02 10.31
C LYS A 28 5.07 1.14 11.18
N MET A 29 4.30 0.82 12.22
CA MET A 29 3.54 1.77 13.02
C MET A 29 4.42 2.87 13.63
N ALA A 30 5.64 2.53 14.04
CA ALA A 30 6.60 3.50 14.58
C ALA A 30 7.09 4.54 13.54
N ASP A 31 7.05 4.20 12.25
CA ASP A 31 7.42 5.10 11.14
C ASP A 31 6.23 5.89 10.60
N LEU A 32 5.00 5.50 10.95
CA LEU A 32 3.78 6.05 10.38
C LEU A 32 3.17 7.08 11.31
N ASN A 33 2.64 8.16 10.73
CA ASN A 33 1.89 9.16 11.47
C ASN A 33 0.41 8.74 11.64
N ALA A 34 0.20 7.53 12.15
CA ALA A 34 -1.12 6.96 12.39
C ALA A 34 -1.42 6.89 13.89
N ASN A 35 -2.68 7.05 14.27
CA ASN A 35 -3.11 6.93 15.68
C ASN A 35 -3.42 5.48 16.08
N ASP A 36 -3.74 4.63 15.11
CA ASP A 36 -4.09 3.23 15.29
C ASP A 36 -3.69 2.40 14.05
N VAL A 37 -3.65 1.07 14.23
CA VAL A 37 -3.24 0.12 13.18
C VAL A 37 -4.20 0.13 11.99
N GLU A 38 -5.49 0.40 12.19
CA GLU A 38 -6.46 0.48 11.09
C GLU A 38 -6.21 1.71 10.19
N SER A 39 -5.83 2.84 10.79
CA SER A 39 -5.47 4.07 10.10
C SER A 39 -4.13 3.93 9.38
N ALA A 40 -3.18 3.21 9.98
CA ALA A 40 -1.94 2.81 9.33
C ALA A 40 -2.22 1.87 8.15
N ALA A 41 -3.09 0.88 8.32
CA ALA A 41 -3.50 -0.05 7.26
C ALA A 41 -4.09 0.70 6.06
N LYS A 42 -4.97 1.68 6.27
CA LYS A 42 -5.50 2.53 5.18
C LYS A 42 -4.43 3.30 4.40
N GLN A 43 -3.38 3.77 5.09
CA GLN A 43 -2.24 4.42 4.42
C GLN A 43 -1.51 3.43 3.52
N ILE A 44 -1.22 2.23 4.03
CA ILE A 44 -0.58 1.15 3.27
C ILE A 44 -1.46 0.68 2.10
N GLU A 45 -2.78 0.56 2.28
CA GLU A 45 -3.74 0.25 1.21
C GLU A 45 -3.68 1.31 0.09
N GLY A 46 -3.60 2.59 0.45
CA GLY A 46 -3.45 3.70 -0.50
C GLY A 46 -2.16 3.61 -1.32
N THR A 47 -1.04 3.30 -0.65
CA THR A 47 0.24 3.06 -1.33
C THR A 47 0.18 1.85 -2.24
N ALA A 48 -0.37 0.72 -1.77
CA ALA A 48 -0.55 -0.49 -2.55
C ALA A 48 -1.34 -0.21 -3.83
N ARG A 49 -2.46 0.51 -3.73
CA ARG A 49 -3.28 0.92 -4.87
C ARG A 49 -2.52 1.78 -5.87
N SER A 50 -1.73 2.76 -5.41
CA SER A 50 -0.93 3.63 -6.28
C SER A 50 0.21 2.89 -6.98
N MET A 51 0.68 1.78 -6.40
CA MET A 51 1.67 0.89 -6.99
C MET A 51 1.04 -0.21 -7.87
N GLY A 52 -0.28 -0.21 -8.05
CA GLY A 52 -0.97 -1.25 -8.83
C GLY A 52 -1.10 -2.60 -8.12
N ILE A 53 -0.93 -2.65 -6.80
CA ILE A 53 -1.17 -3.84 -5.99
C ILE A 53 -2.65 -3.89 -5.59
N GLU A 54 -3.29 -5.03 -5.84
CA GLU A 54 -4.67 -5.27 -5.46
C GLU A 54 -4.76 -5.74 -4.01
N VAL A 55 -5.48 -5.00 -3.18
CA VAL A 55 -5.81 -5.42 -1.82
C VAL A 55 -7.05 -6.30 -1.88
N ILE A 56 -6.88 -7.58 -1.57
CA ILE A 56 -7.97 -8.55 -1.48
C ILE A 56 -8.47 -8.58 -0.03
N GLY A 57 -9.75 -8.32 0.17
CA GLY A 57 -10.39 -8.29 1.49
C GLY A 57 -11.74 -8.96 1.44
#